data_AF-A0A813ZRD3-F1
#
_entry.id   AF-A0A813ZRD3-F1
#
_cell.length_a   1.000
_cell.length_b   1.000
_cell.length_c   1.000
_cell.angle_alpha   90.00
_cell.angle_beta   90.00
_cell.angle_gamma   90.00
#
_symmetry.space_group_name_H-M   'P 1'
#
loop_
_entity.id
_entity.type
_entity.pdbx_description
1 polymer ?
#
loop_
_entity_poly.entity_id
_entity_poly.type
_entity_poly.pdbx_seq_one_letter_code
_entity_poly.pdbx_strand_id
1 'polypeptide(L)'
;MKSGLLKPVAELKSGDVVIAMNIAKNEVVESEILMVAHSSPTTLTLFTAIEAWNGQKVFLTPKHLIALSLQTNTTPSFIYAENVQENDYIYVRDEYNQLMSVKVKSVSEEMKMGYYSPLTLEGTIIVNDVVTSVYALINSHHLAHNGLAPLRWYYKIVKSLGLANEPFAPPKPNGQLHWTNQFLYLVSKTLAPHVFS
;
A
#
# COMPACT_ATOMS: atom_id res chain seq x y z
N MET A 1 10.09 -7.22 -5.48
CA MET A 1 10.76 -7.46 -4.18
C MET A 1 12.21 -7.01 -4.24
N LYS A 2 12.90 -6.91 -3.09
CA LYS A 2 14.34 -6.61 -2.95
C LYS A 2 15.27 -7.37 -3.91
N SER A 3 14.97 -8.64 -4.21
CA SER A 3 15.82 -9.53 -5.01
C SER A 3 15.56 -9.47 -6.52
N GLY A 4 14.74 -8.53 -7.00
CA GLY A 4 14.23 -8.56 -8.38
C GLY A 4 13.15 -9.63 -8.62
N LEU A 5 12.89 -10.50 -7.64
CA LEU A 5 11.79 -11.45 -7.69
C LEU A 5 10.45 -10.71 -7.65
N LEU A 6 9.56 -11.07 -8.58
CA LEU A 6 8.16 -10.67 -8.57
C LEU A 6 7.41 -11.62 -7.64
N LYS A 7 6.60 -11.05 -6.75
CA LYS A 7 5.76 -11.80 -5.82
C LYS A 7 4.32 -11.28 -5.95
N PRO A 8 3.32 -12.16 -6.09
CA PRO A 8 1.93 -11.73 -6.08
C PRO A 8 1.58 -10.99 -4.79
N VAL A 9 0.79 -9.93 -4.88
CA VAL A 9 0.31 -9.18 -3.69
C VAL A 9 -0.42 -10.10 -2.71
N ALA A 10 -1.12 -11.12 -3.22
CA ALA A 10 -1.82 -12.14 -2.44
C ALA A 10 -0.92 -12.96 -1.51
N GLU A 11 0.38 -13.04 -1.79
CA GLU A 11 1.34 -13.81 -1.00
C GLU A 11 2.14 -12.95 -0.02
N LEU A 12 1.95 -11.63 -0.04
CA LEU A 12 2.65 -10.72 0.86
C LEU A 12 2.25 -10.97 2.31
N LYS A 13 3.24 -10.97 3.19
CA LYS A 13 3.07 -11.15 4.63
C LYS A 13 3.83 -10.09 5.40
N SER A 14 3.50 -9.95 6.68
CA SER A 14 4.30 -9.14 7.61
C SER A 14 5.78 -9.57 7.52
N GLY A 15 6.68 -8.59 7.63
CA GLY A 15 8.12 -8.80 7.53
C GLY A 15 8.69 -8.86 6.10
N ASP A 16 7.85 -9.07 5.08
CA ASP A 16 8.30 -9.02 3.69
C ASP A 16 8.83 -7.62 3.33
N VAL A 17 9.93 -7.55 2.57
CA VAL A 17 10.51 -6.29 2.08
C VAL A 17 10.11 -6.06 0.62
N VAL A 18 9.34 -5.00 0.40
CA VAL A 18 8.85 -4.57 -0.91
C VAL A 18 9.55 -3.30 -1.37
N ILE A 19 9.31 -2.92 -2.62
CA ILE A 19 9.75 -1.66 -3.18
C ILE A 19 8.64 -0.62 -2.98
N ALA A 20 9.02 0.58 -2.58
CA ALA A 20 8.15 1.70 -2.28
C ALA A 20 8.75 3.01 -2.82
N MET A 21 7.99 4.08 -2.73
CA MET A 21 8.45 5.44 -3.03
C MET A 21 8.60 6.23 -1.73
N ASN A 22 9.79 6.80 -1.51
CA ASN A 22 9.94 7.86 -0.54
C ASN A 22 9.45 9.18 -1.13
N ILE A 23 8.28 9.62 -0.69
CA ILE A 23 7.60 10.81 -1.23
C ILE A 23 8.43 12.08 -1.02
N ALA A 24 9.14 12.19 0.11
CA ALA A 24 9.91 13.38 0.45
C ALA A 24 11.17 13.56 -0.40
N LYS A 25 11.81 12.45 -0.78
CA LYS A 25 13.03 12.44 -1.60
C LYS A 25 12.77 12.20 -3.08
N ASN A 26 11.56 11.77 -3.43
CA ASN A 26 11.21 11.31 -4.78
C ASN A 26 12.12 10.15 -5.25
N GLU A 27 12.37 9.20 -4.36
CA GLU A 27 13.30 8.08 -4.58
C GLU A 27 12.61 6.73 -4.39
N VAL A 28 13.09 5.71 -5.12
CA VAL A 28 12.73 4.32 -4.88
C VAL A 28 13.46 3.82 -3.63
N VAL A 29 12.72 3.24 -2.69
CA VAL A 29 13.25 2.71 -1.43
C VAL A 29 12.73 1.32 -1.12
N GLU A 30 13.44 0.61 -0.25
CA GLU A 30 12.92 -0.61 0.37
C GLU A 30 12.02 -0.26 1.55
N SER A 31 10.90 -0.96 1.68
CA SER A 31 9.95 -0.78 2.78
C SER A 31 9.41 -2.13 3.23
N GLU A 32 9.36 -2.33 4.54
CA GLU A 32 8.85 -3.56 5.14
C GLU A 32 7.33 -3.50 5.25
N ILE A 33 6.67 -4.64 4.99
CA ILE A 33 5.26 -4.84 5.27
C ILE A 33 5.04 -4.98 6.78
N LEU A 34 4.25 -4.09 7.36
CA LEU A 34 3.82 -4.21 8.75
C LEU A 34 2.80 -5.32 8.88
N MET A 35 1.76 -5.29 8.05
CA MET A 35 0.65 -6.24 8.10
C MET A 35 -0.19 -6.15 6.82
N VAL A 36 -1.01 -7.16 6.56
CA VAL A 36 -2.12 -7.06 5.61
C VAL A 36 -3.35 -6.59 6.39
N ALA A 37 -3.74 -5.34 6.19
CA ALA A 37 -4.80 -4.73 7.00
C ALA A 37 -6.21 -5.17 6.61
N HIS A 38 -6.39 -5.52 5.33
CA HIS A 38 -7.65 -6.01 4.81
C HIS A 38 -7.39 -6.89 3.60
N SER A 39 -8.07 -8.03 3.51
CA SER A 39 -8.05 -8.89 2.33
C SER A 39 -9.30 -9.74 2.27
N SER A 40 -9.80 -9.97 1.05
CA SER A 40 -10.77 -11.03 0.79
C SER A 40 -10.37 -11.75 -0.49
N PRO A 41 -9.83 -12.99 -0.44
CA PRO A 41 -9.35 -13.70 -1.63
C PRO A 41 -10.47 -14.16 -2.59
N THR A 42 -11.69 -14.36 -2.08
CA THR A 42 -12.79 -15.01 -2.80
C THR A 42 -13.89 -14.03 -3.22
N THR A 43 -13.77 -12.75 -2.89
CA THR A 43 -14.79 -11.75 -3.26
C THR A 43 -14.52 -11.22 -4.67
N LEU A 44 -15.51 -11.37 -5.56
CA LEU A 44 -15.50 -10.66 -6.84
C LEU A 44 -15.61 -9.15 -6.58
N THR A 45 -14.60 -8.40 -6.98
CA THR A 45 -14.42 -6.99 -6.61
C THR A 45 -14.21 -6.15 -7.86
N LEU A 46 -14.80 -4.94 -7.88
CA LEU A 46 -14.58 -3.96 -8.92
C LEU A 46 -13.21 -3.29 -8.74
N PHE A 47 -12.43 -3.25 -9.81
CA PHE A 47 -11.17 -2.54 -9.88
C PHE A 47 -11.21 -1.50 -10.99
N THR A 48 -10.61 -0.35 -10.72
CA THR A 48 -10.14 0.58 -11.75
C THR A 48 -8.82 0.07 -12.30
N ALA A 49 -8.80 -0.26 -13.58
CA ALA A 49 -7.64 -0.67 -14.34
C ALA A 49 -7.03 0.56 -15.02
N ILE A 50 -5.79 0.90 -14.65
CA ILE A 50 -5.08 2.08 -15.15
C ILE A 50 -3.86 1.60 -15.92
N GLU A 51 -3.81 1.92 -17.21
CA GLU A 51 -2.71 1.56 -18.10
C GLU A 51 -1.92 2.82 -18.50
N ALA A 52 -0.60 2.76 -18.34
CA ALA A 52 0.34 3.79 -18.76
C ALA A 52 0.83 3.57 -20.20
N TRP A 53 1.28 4.64 -20.85
CA TRP A 53 1.75 4.58 -22.25
C TRP A 53 2.94 3.65 -22.51
N ASN A 54 3.75 3.39 -21.49
CA ASN A 54 4.89 2.46 -21.55
C ASN A 54 4.51 1.01 -21.16
N GLY A 55 3.21 0.71 -21.06
CA GLY A 55 2.68 -0.65 -20.92
C GLY A 55 2.47 -1.13 -19.49
N GLN A 56 2.89 -0.37 -18.46
CA GLN A 56 2.57 -0.73 -17.08
C GLN A 56 1.07 -0.59 -16.83
N LYS A 57 0.49 -1.58 -16.14
CA LYS A 57 -0.94 -1.61 -15.82
C LYS A 57 -1.15 -2.05 -14.38
N VAL A 58 -1.94 -1.27 -13.63
CA VAL A 58 -2.28 -1.55 -12.23
C VAL A 58 -3.79 -1.67 -12.06
N PHE A 59 -4.19 -2.48 -11.08
CA PHE A 59 -5.59 -2.69 -10.71
C PHE A 59 -5.77 -2.24 -9.27
N LEU A 60 -6.58 -1.20 -9.10
CA LEU A 60 -6.84 -0.60 -7.80
C LEU A 60 -8.34 -0.59 -7.50
N THR A 61 -8.75 -0.77 -6.25
CA THR A 61 -10.15 -0.52 -5.91
C THR A 61 -10.47 0.97 -6.15
N PRO A 62 -11.72 1.36 -6.47
CA PRO A 62 -12.07 2.73 -6.83
C PRO A 62 -11.55 3.80 -5.85
N LYS A 63 -11.59 3.52 -4.54
CA LYS A 63 -11.14 4.42 -3.46
C LYS A 63 -9.68 4.25 -3.04
N HIS A 64 -8.91 3.41 -3.73
CA HIS A 64 -7.48 3.30 -3.45
C HIS A 64 -6.76 4.53 -3.98
N LEU A 65 -5.78 5.04 -3.22
CA LEU A 65 -5.02 6.22 -3.64
C LEU A 65 -3.83 5.85 -4.53
N ILE A 66 -3.66 6.55 -5.65
CA ILE A 66 -2.52 6.44 -6.57
C ILE A 66 -1.74 7.75 -6.63
N ALA A 67 -0.43 7.67 -6.82
CA ALA A 67 0.44 8.83 -6.90
C ALA A 67 0.36 9.49 -8.29
N LEU A 68 -0.10 10.74 -8.33
CA LEU A 68 -0.03 11.61 -9.49
C LEU A 68 1.27 12.41 -9.49
N SER A 69 1.92 12.43 -10.64
CA SER A 69 3.03 13.31 -10.96
C SER A 69 2.47 14.62 -11.52
N LEU A 70 2.64 15.71 -10.79
CA LEU A 70 2.39 17.03 -11.33
C LEU A 70 3.59 17.42 -12.20
N GLN A 71 3.37 18.10 -13.33
CA GLN A 71 4.41 18.47 -14.29
C GLN A 71 5.51 19.37 -13.71
N THR A 72 5.29 19.93 -12.51
CA THR A 72 6.27 20.71 -11.75
C THR A 72 6.93 19.82 -10.69
N ASN A 73 8.22 20.05 -10.40
CA ASN A 73 9.02 19.35 -9.36
C ASN A 73 8.44 19.56 -7.93
N THR A 74 7.23 19.10 -7.72
CA THR A 74 6.42 19.26 -6.52
C THR A 74 6.19 17.88 -5.92
N THR A 75 5.91 17.87 -4.62
CA THR A 75 5.55 16.66 -3.90
C THR A 75 4.41 15.94 -4.62
N PRO A 76 4.50 14.61 -4.82
CA PRO A 76 3.43 13.81 -5.40
C PRO A 76 2.07 14.12 -4.79
N SER A 77 1.06 14.28 -5.65
CA SER A 77 -0.33 14.32 -5.21
C SER A 77 -0.88 12.90 -5.16
N PHE A 78 -1.90 12.66 -4.35
CA PHE A 78 -2.59 11.37 -4.28
C PHE A 78 -4.07 11.58 -4.55
N ILE A 79 -4.62 10.82 -5.50
CA ILE A 79 -6.05 10.82 -5.82
C ILE A 79 -6.62 9.41 -5.78
N TYR A 80 -7.93 9.31 -5.66
CA TYR A 80 -8.62 8.03 -5.82
C TYR A 80 -8.47 7.49 -7.24
N ALA A 81 -8.31 6.18 -7.36
CA ALA A 81 -8.17 5.50 -8.63
C ALA A 81 -9.34 5.80 -9.59
N GLU A 82 -10.57 5.87 -9.07
CA GLU A 82 -11.77 6.21 -9.85
C GLU A 82 -11.74 7.63 -10.46
N ASN A 83 -10.90 8.52 -9.94
CA ASN A 83 -10.77 9.90 -10.40
C ASN A 83 -9.62 10.08 -11.40
N VAL A 84 -8.84 9.03 -11.67
CA VAL A 84 -7.77 9.07 -12.68
C VAL A 84 -8.40 9.16 -14.06
N GLN A 85 -7.84 10.03 -14.90
CA GLN A 85 -8.30 10.22 -16.27
C GLN A 85 -7.20 9.89 -17.26
N GLU A 86 -7.59 9.61 -18.50
CA GLU A 86 -6.64 9.60 -19.60
C GLU A 86 -5.93 10.95 -19.68
N ASN A 87 -4.64 10.91 -20.02
CA ASN A 87 -3.75 12.07 -20.07
C ASN A 87 -3.23 12.60 -18.72
N ASP A 88 -3.70 12.08 -17.59
CA ASP A 88 -3.02 12.28 -16.31
C ASP A 88 -1.61 11.69 -16.33
N TYR A 89 -0.75 12.10 -15.39
CA TYR A 89 0.60 11.55 -15.26
C TYR A 89 0.74 10.84 -13.92
N ILE A 90 1.17 9.58 -13.96
CA ILE A 90 1.41 8.75 -12.77
C ILE A 90 2.89 8.42 -12.64
N TYR A 91 3.31 8.10 -11.41
CA TYR A 91 4.67 7.64 -11.16
C TYR A 91 4.82 6.16 -11.50
N VAL A 92 5.80 5.86 -12.34
CA VAL A 92 6.21 4.51 -12.72
C VAL A 92 7.68 4.32 -12.37
N ARG A 93 8.06 3.13 -11.94
CA ARG A 93 9.46 2.71 -11.76
C ARG A 93 9.98 2.10 -13.05
N ASP A 94 11.11 2.58 -13.53
CA ASP A 94 11.78 1.99 -14.69
C ASP A 94 12.69 0.80 -14.32
N GLU A 95 13.30 0.21 -15.35
CA GLU A 95 14.24 -0.92 -15.21
C GLU A 95 15.54 -0.55 -14.43
N TYR A 96 15.86 0.74 -14.31
CA TYR A 96 17.03 1.28 -13.61
C TYR A 96 16.71 1.73 -12.17
N ASN A 97 15.55 1.35 -11.62
CA ASN A 97 15.06 1.78 -10.31
C ASN A 97 14.85 3.29 -10.17
N GLN A 98 14.59 3.99 -11.27
CA GLN A 98 14.27 5.42 -11.24
C GLN A 98 12.75 5.62 -11.33
N LEU A 99 12.28 6.69 -10.69
CA LEU A 99 10.89 7.12 -10.84
C LEU A 99 10.77 8.01 -12.07
N MET A 100 9.85 7.64 -12.94
CA MET A 100 9.49 8.40 -14.13
C MET A 100 8.02 8.80 -14.09
N SER A 101 7.73 9.95 -14.69
CA SER A 101 6.36 10.43 -14.89
C SER A 101 5.86 9.91 -16.23
N VAL A 102 4.78 9.13 -16.21
CA VAL A 102 4.23 8.51 -17.41
C VAL A 102 2.77 8.86 -17.55
N LYS A 103 2.40 9.26 -18.76
CA LYS A 103 1.03 9.57 -19.10
C LYS A 103 0.15 8.31 -19.03
N VAL A 104 -1.04 8.45 -18.47
CA VAL A 104 -2.11 7.45 -18.49
C VAL A 104 -2.64 7.34 -19.92
N LYS A 105 -2.63 6.12 -20.45
CA LYS A 105 -3.10 5.75 -21.77
C LYS A 105 -4.59 5.45 -21.77
N SER A 106 -5.07 4.70 -20.78
CA SER A 106 -6.49 4.32 -20.67
C SER A 106 -6.87 4.02 -19.23
N VAL A 107 -8.12 4.28 -18.89
CA VAL A 107 -8.74 3.92 -17.62
C VAL A 107 -10.01 3.13 -17.90
N SER A 108 -10.16 1.97 -17.27
CA SER A 108 -11.34 1.11 -17.44
C SER A 108 -11.73 0.44 -16.13
N GLU A 109 -12.93 -0.11 -16.07
CA GLU A 109 -13.40 -0.92 -14.95
C GLU A 109 -13.27 -2.42 -15.26
N GLU A 110 -12.76 -3.20 -14.32
CA GLU A 110 -12.61 -4.65 -14.44
C GLU A 110 -13.02 -5.35 -13.13
N MET A 111 -13.82 -6.41 -13.23
CA MET A 111 -14.14 -7.27 -12.09
C MET A 111 -13.05 -8.33 -11.92
N LYS A 112 -12.46 -8.42 -10.73
CA LYS A 112 -11.42 -9.40 -10.40
C LYS A 112 -11.70 -10.13 -9.09
N MET A 113 -11.20 -11.35 -9.00
CA MET A 113 -11.29 -12.16 -7.80
C MET A 113 -10.27 -11.70 -6.76
N GLY A 114 -10.81 -11.22 -5.65
CA GLY A 114 -10.11 -10.89 -4.43
C GLY A 114 -9.35 -9.57 -4.42
N TYR A 115 -9.03 -9.10 -3.22
CA TYR A 115 -8.26 -7.88 -2.97
C TYR A 115 -7.41 -8.01 -1.71
N TYR A 116 -6.35 -7.20 -1.62
CA TYR A 116 -5.36 -7.20 -0.54
C TYR A 116 -4.88 -5.78 -0.28
N SER A 117 -4.72 -5.40 0.99
CA SER A 117 -4.24 -4.09 1.42
C SER A 117 -3.02 -4.24 2.36
N PRO A 118 -1.81 -4.42 1.79
CA PRO A 118 -0.59 -4.52 2.57
C PRO A 118 -0.13 -3.13 3.04
N LEU A 119 0.01 -2.94 4.36
CA LEU A 119 0.55 -1.70 4.93
C LEU A 119 2.07 -1.77 5.00
N THR A 120 2.75 -0.76 4.46
CA THR A 120 4.21 -0.65 4.52
C THR A 120 4.66 0.46 5.47
N LEU A 121 5.93 0.44 5.91
CA LEU A 121 6.48 1.48 6.81
C LEU A 121 6.50 2.86 6.14
N GLU A 122 6.82 2.87 4.84
CA GLU A 122 6.86 4.05 3.99
C GLU A 122 5.46 4.60 3.66
N GLY A 123 4.41 3.78 3.74
CA GLY A 123 3.04 4.19 3.39
C GLY A 123 2.74 4.17 1.89
N THR A 124 3.72 3.82 1.06
CA THR A 124 3.58 3.56 -0.38
C THR A 124 4.03 2.14 -0.71
N ILE A 125 3.64 1.67 -1.89
CA ILE A 125 4.10 0.40 -2.46
C ILE A 125 4.13 0.54 -3.98
N ILE A 126 5.07 -0.15 -4.64
CA ILE A 126 5.14 -0.22 -6.09
C ILE A 126 4.58 -1.57 -6.56
N VAL A 127 3.49 -1.53 -7.34
CA VAL A 127 2.79 -2.71 -7.86
C VAL A 127 2.73 -2.62 -9.37
N ASN A 128 3.21 -3.67 -10.06
CA ASN A 128 3.39 -3.67 -11.52
C ASN A 128 4.13 -2.40 -12.00
N ASP A 129 5.15 -2.02 -11.24
CA ASP A 129 5.97 -0.82 -11.43
C ASP A 129 5.22 0.52 -11.33
N VAL A 130 3.95 0.54 -10.93
CA VAL A 130 3.20 1.77 -10.64
C VAL A 130 3.25 2.10 -9.15
N VAL A 131 3.51 3.37 -8.80
CA VAL A 131 3.51 3.82 -7.40
C VAL A 131 2.08 4.01 -6.90
N THR A 132 1.75 3.34 -5.81
CA THR A 132 0.46 3.46 -5.13
C THR A 132 0.64 3.78 -3.66
N SER A 133 -0.40 4.36 -3.06
CA SER A 133 -0.50 4.44 -1.61
C SER A 133 -0.75 3.05 -1.02
N VAL A 134 -0.68 2.91 0.30
CA VAL A 134 -1.25 1.73 1.01
C VAL A 134 -2.56 2.04 1.72
N TYR A 135 -3.10 3.25 1.49
CA TYR A 135 -4.32 3.76 2.13
C TYR A 135 -5.46 3.88 1.13
N ALA A 136 -6.67 3.48 1.53
CA ALA A 136 -7.87 3.48 0.69
C ALA A 136 -9.11 4.14 1.32
N LEU A 137 -9.05 4.54 2.60
CA LEU A 137 -10.23 5.00 3.37
C LEU A 137 -10.22 6.50 3.67
N ILE A 138 -9.06 7.14 3.62
CA ILE A 138 -8.90 8.55 3.97
C ILE A 138 -8.42 9.26 2.70
N ASN A 139 -9.12 10.32 2.28
CA ASN A 139 -8.82 11.12 1.08
C ASN A 139 -7.55 11.98 1.21
N SER A 140 -6.60 11.54 2.03
CA SER A 140 -5.32 12.17 2.25
C SER A 140 -4.35 11.10 2.75
N HIS A 141 -3.38 10.79 1.89
CA HIS A 141 -2.27 9.93 2.25
C HIS A 141 -1.61 10.42 3.54
N HIS A 142 -1.32 11.72 3.65
CA HIS A 142 -0.65 12.30 4.82
C HIS A 142 -1.46 12.15 6.12
N LEU A 143 -2.77 12.35 6.08
CA LEU A 143 -3.61 12.17 7.27
C LEU A 143 -3.63 10.70 7.71
N ALA A 144 -3.82 9.77 6.76
CA ALA A 144 -3.79 8.34 7.06
C ALA A 144 -2.42 7.91 7.62
N HIS A 145 -1.36 8.37 6.97
CA HIS A 145 0.00 8.07 7.35
C HIS A 145 0.33 8.58 8.76
N ASN A 146 0.00 9.83 9.06
CA ASN A 146 0.23 10.45 10.37
C ASN A 146 -0.62 9.79 11.46
N GLY A 147 -1.88 9.45 11.18
CA GLY A 147 -2.74 8.72 12.10
C GLY A 147 -2.20 7.33 12.47
N LEU A 148 -1.48 6.70 11.54
CA LEU A 148 -0.83 5.40 11.75
C LEU A 148 0.63 5.51 12.26
N ALA A 149 1.12 6.70 12.61
CA ALA A 149 2.46 6.87 13.17
C ALA A 149 2.68 6.10 14.49
N PRO A 150 1.74 6.08 15.47
CA PRO A 150 1.91 5.30 16.70
C PRO A 150 2.10 3.81 16.45
N LEU A 151 1.36 3.24 15.49
CA LEU A 151 1.47 1.83 15.11
C LEU A 151 2.85 1.51 14.52
N ARG A 152 3.39 2.39 13.67
CA ARG A 152 4.72 2.25 13.08
C ARG A 152 5.84 2.38 14.12
N TRP A 153 5.69 3.29 15.08
CA TRP A 153 6.64 3.45 16.18
C TRP A 153 6.68 2.20 17.06
N TYR A 154 5.51 1.68 17.41
CA TYR A 154 5.39 0.44 18.18
C TYR A 154 6.09 -0.74 17.48
N TYR A 155 5.84 -0.94 16.19
CA TYR A 155 6.49 -1.98 15.39
C TYR A 155 8.02 -1.87 15.47
N LYS A 156 8.56 -0.66 15.27
CA LYS A 156 10.01 -0.39 15.35
C LYS A 156 10.58 -0.75 16.73
N ILE A 157 9.90 -0.39 17.83
CA ILE A 157 10.35 -0.70 19.19
C ILE A 157 10.39 -2.21 19.41
N VAL A 158 9.28 -2.91 19.18
CA VAL A 158 9.16 -4.36 19.44
C VAL A 158 10.23 -5.13 18.66
N LYS A 159 10.44 -4.74 17.39
CA LYS A 159 11.47 -5.33 16.54
C LYS A 159 12.88 -5.00 17.03
N SER A 160 13.15 -3.75 17.41
CA SER A 160 14.47 -3.32 17.92
C SER A 160 14.87 -4.00 19.23
N LEU A 161 13.89 -4.32 20.08
CA LEU A 161 14.09 -5.02 21.35
C LEU A 161 14.16 -6.55 21.18
N GLY A 162 14.03 -7.07 19.96
CA GLY A 162 14.05 -8.52 19.68
C GLY A 162 12.85 -9.27 20.27
N LEU A 163 11.77 -8.55 20.63
CA LEU A 163 10.61 -9.14 21.32
C LEU A 163 9.70 -9.92 20.37
N ALA A 164 9.70 -9.59 19.07
CA ALA A 164 9.01 -10.35 18.04
C ALA A 164 9.63 -10.09 16.65
N ASN A 165 9.79 -11.15 15.86
CA ASN A 165 10.15 -11.04 14.44
C ASN A 165 8.95 -10.58 13.60
N GLU A 166 7.73 -10.93 14.02
CA GLU A 166 6.46 -10.60 13.35
C GLU A 166 5.46 -10.00 14.37
N PRO A 167 5.63 -8.73 14.78
CA PRO A 167 4.84 -8.09 15.85
C PRO A 167 3.32 -8.15 15.68
N PHE A 168 2.85 -8.32 14.43
CA PHE A 168 1.44 -8.30 14.05
C PHE A 168 0.96 -9.60 13.42
N ALA A 169 1.69 -10.71 13.62
CA ALA A 169 1.21 -12.02 13.18
C ALA A 169 -0.13 -12.37 13.87
N PRO A 170 -1.08 -12.99 13.14
CA PRO A 170 -2.33 -13.43 13.72
C PRO A 170 -2.08 -14.44 14.87
N PRO A 171 -2.98 -14.50 15.87
CA PRO A 171 -2.80 -15.40 17.00
C PRO A 171 -2.67 -16.85 16.54
N LYS A 172 -1.74 -17.58 17.15
CA LYS A 172 -1.62 -19.03 16.95
C LYS A 172 -2.89 -19.73 17.49
N PRO A 173 -3.28 -20.88 16.93
CA PRO A 173 -4.52 -21.60 17.30
C PRO A 173 -4.67 -21.94 18.79
N ASN A 174 -3.59 -21.83 19.57
CA ASN A 174 -3.51 -22.22 20.98
C ASN A 174 -4.05 -21.15 21.95
N GLY A 175 -4.76 -20.13 21.47
CA GLY A 175 -5.55 -19.22 22.30
C GLY A 175 -4.78 -18.18 23.12
N GLN A 176 -3.44 -18.11 23.04
CA GLN A 176 -2.69 -17.03 23.66
C GLN A 176 -2.79 -15.76 22.80
N LEU A 177 -3.74 -14.89 23.15
CA LEU A 177 -3.81 -13.54 22.61
C LEU A 177 -2.67 -12.72 23.24
N HIS A 178 -1.55 -12.58 22.53
CA HIS A 178 -0.42 -11.78 22.97
C HIS A 178 -0.86 -10.31 23.14
N TRP A 179 -0.30 -9.58 24.10
CA TRP A 179 -0.66 -8.19 24.39
C TRP A 179 -0.54 -7.25 23.17
N THR A 180 0.31 -7.60 22.20
CA THR A 180 0.44 -6.96 20.87
C THR A 180 -0.89 -6.97 20.09
N ASN A 181 -1.64 -8.07 20.16
CA ASN A 181 -2.93 -8.23 19.47
C ASN A 181 -4.06 -7.45 20.16
N GLN A 182 -3.96 -7.25 21.48
CA GLN A 182 -4.88 -6.36 22.22
C GLN A 182 -4.65 -4.90 21.83
N PHE A 183 -3.40 -4.46 21.73
CA PHE A 183 -3.08 -3.12 21.23
C PHE A 183 -3.60 -2.90 19.81
N LEU A 184 -3.40 -3.88 18.91
CA LEU A 184 -3.95 -3.83 17.56
C LEU A 184 -5.47 -3.73 17.52
N TYR A 185 -6.16 -4.57 18.30
CA TYR A 185 -7.63 -4.54 18.42
C TYR A 185 -8.14 -3.16 18.91
N LEU A 186 -7.42 -2.55 19.84
CA LEU A 186 -7.75 -1.21 20.33
C LEU A 186 -7.51 -0.13 19.27
N VAL A 187 -6.39 -0.20 18.55
CA VAL A 187 -6.08 0.74 17.47
C VAL A 187 -7.07 0.60 16.31
N SER A 188 -7.43 -0.64 15.92
CA SER A 188 -8.39 -0.88 14.83
C SER A 188 -9.79 -0.36 15.17
N LYS A 189 -10.24 -0.53 16.42
CA LYS A 189 -11.52 0.01 16.89
C LYS A 189 -11.55 1.54 16.90
N THR A 190 -10.40 2.18 17.12
CA THR A 190 -10.29 3.64 17.18
C THR A 190 -10.22 4.27 15.78
N LEU A 191 -9.58 3.59 14.82
CA LEU A 191 -9.40 4.09 13.45
C LEU A 191 -10.54 3.73 12.50
N ALA A 192 -11.39 2.77 12.85
CA ALA A 192 -12.34 2.18 11.92
C ALA A 192 -13.69 1.77 12.55
N PRO A 193 -14.47 2.69 13.15
CA PRO A 193 -15.77 2.35 13.74
C PRO A 193 -16.80 1.82 12.72
N HIS A 194 -16.57 1.96 11.40
CA HIS A 194 -17.51 1.53 10.33
C HIS A 194 -16.90 0.53 9.31
N VAL A 195 -15.70 0.01 9.52
CA VAL A 195 -15.03 -0.91 8.55
C VAL A 195 -15.16 -2.37 8.97
N PHE A 196 -15.56 -2.63 10.22
CA PHE A 196 -15.72 -3.97 10.79
C PHE A 196 -17.12 -4.23 11.35
N SER A 197 -18.14 -3.54 10.83
CA SER A 197 -19.56 -3.85 11.08
C SER A 197 -20.11 -4.69 9.95
#